data_AF-A0A318D0U0-F1
#
_entry.id   AF-A0A318D0U0-F1
#
_cell.length_a   1.000
_cell.length_b   1.000
_cell.length_c   1.000
_cell.angle_alpha   90.00
_cell.angle_beta   90.00
_cell.angle_gamma   90.00
#
_symmetry.space_group_name_H-M   'P 1'
#
loop_
_entity.id
_entity.type
_entity.pdbx_description
1 polymer ?
#
loop_
_entity_poly.entity_id
_entity_poly.type
_entity_poly.pdbx_seq_one_letter_code
_entity_poly.pdbx_strand_id
1 'polypeptide(L)'
;MDPLNFYDKLYQSKEFCEQLGRILLGFNKLEVFLKDFLRSKSFQVSEMETFGQLIGKLEGGRFLSESGQIHFQQLLRVRNYLTHNFYAGFCGQLDNKKKLLESDDLSDMDAEVFESKLKQEEENIESYIVAVKRALFDPENSLKLL
;
A
#
# COMPACT_ATOMS: atom_id res chain seq x y z
N MET A 1 -26.30 -7.87 1.87
CA MET A 1 -25.73 -9.08 1.24
C MET A 1 -24.87 -9.78 2.27
N ASP A 2 -24.79 -11.12 2.25
CA ASP A 2 -23.82 -11.82 3.10
C ASP A 2 -22.37 -11.39 2.72
N PRO A 3 -21.51 -11.02 3.69
CA PRO A 3 -20.16 -10.53 3.40
C PRO A 3 -19.26 -11.51 2.64
N LEU A 4 -19.39 -12.83 2.89
CA LEU A 4 -18.58 -13.82 2.19
C LEU A 4 -19.06 -13.99 0.74
N ASN A 5 -20.37 -13.95 0.51
CA ASN A 5 -20.92 -13.92 -0.86
C ASN A 5 -20.46 -12.66 -1.61
N PHE A 6 -20.37 -11.50 -0.95
CA PHE A 6 -19.84 -10.30 -1.58
C PHE A 6 -18.35 -10.42 -1.92
N TYR A 7 -17.56 -11.00 -1.02
CA TYR A 7 -16.15 -11.31 -1.29
C TYR A 7 -16.00 -12.22 -2.51
N ASP A 8 -16.81 -13.28 -2.62
CA ASP A 8 -16.76 -14.20 -3.76
C ASP A 8 -17.11 -13.48 -5.09
N LYS A 9 -18.02 -12.50 -5.06
CA LYS A 9 -18.29 -11.64 -6.22
C LYS A 9 -17.07 -10.81 -6.61
N LEU A 10 -16.42 -10.16 -5.65
CA LEU A 10 -15.19 -9.40 -5.91
C LEU A 10 -14.07 -10.30 -6.46
N TYR A 11 -13.92 -11.50 -5.89
CA TYR A 11 -12.93 -12.48 -6.33
C TYR A 11 -13.19 -12.98 -7.76
N GLN A 12 -14.45 -13.02 -8.19
CA GLN A 12 -14.83 -13.36 -9.57
C GLN A 12 -14.76 -12.17 -10.53
N SER A 13 -14.75 -10.93 -10.03
CA SER A 13 -14.58 -9.73 -10.85
C SER A 13 -13.15 -9.66 -11.40
N LYS A 14 -13.03 -9.72 -12.73
CA LYS A 14 -11.75 -9.64 -13.43
C LYS A 14 -11.13 -8.27 -13.20
N GLU A 15 -11.94 -7.22 -13.33
CA GLU A 15 -11.55 -5.83 -13.15
C GLU A 15 -10.99 -5.60 -11.73
N PHE A 16 -11.71 -6.06 -10.71
CA PHE A 16 -11.26 -5.98 -9.32
C PHE A 16 -9.93 -6.71 -9.10
N CYS A 17 -9.82 -7.95 -9.60
CA CYS A 17 -8.61 -8.76 -9.42
C CYS A 17 -7.40 -8.20 -10.18
N GLU A 18 -7.60 -7.69 -11.40
CA GLU A 18 -6.54 -7.01 -12.16
C GLU A 18 -6.05 -5.77 -11.42
N GLN A 19 -6.98 -4.96 -10.91
CA GLN A 19 -6.67 -3.75 -10.16
C GLN A 19 -5.88 -4.06 -8.89
N LEU A 20 -6.33 -5.04 -8.10
CA LEU A 20 -5.61 -5.50 -6.91
C LEU A 20 -4.21 -6.03 -7.28
N GLY A 21 -4.09 -6.78 -8.37
CA GLY A 21 -2.80 -7.27 -8.88
C GLY A 21 -1.82 -6.14 -9.20
N ARG A 22 -2.27 -5.07 -9.87
CA ARG A 22 -1.43 -3.90 -10.18
C ARG A 22 -0.94 -3.19 -8.93
N ILE A 23 -1.81 -3.01 -7.94
CA ILE A 23 -1.46 -2.46 -6.63
C ILE A 23 -0.34 -3.26 -5.96
N LEU A 24 -0.49 -4.60 -5.91
CA LEU A 24 0.51 -5.47 -5.28
C LEU A 24 1.86 -5.43 -6.01
N LEU A 25 1.84 -5.41 -7.35
CA LEU A 25 3.05 -5.24 -8.15
C LEU A 25 3.68 -3.85 -7.95
N GLY A 26 2.87 -2.81 -7.79
CA GLY A 26 3.30 -1.45 -7.45
C GLY A 26 4.03 -1.41 -6.10
N PHE A 27 3.48 -2.04 -5.06
CA PHE A 27 4.17 -2.16 -3.77
C PHE A 27 5.52 -2.87 -3.88
N ASN A 28 5.61 -3.96 -4.65
CA ASN A 28 6.88 -4.65 -4.88
C ASN A 28 7.91 -3.74 -5.56
N LYS A 29 7.49 -2.97 -6.57
CA LYS A 29 8.35 -2.01 -7.27
C LYS A 29 8.81 -0.88 -6.34
N LEU A 30 7.90 -0.37 -5.49
CA LEU A 30 8.23 0.63 -4.47
C LEU A 30 9.23 0.09 -3.44
N GLU A 31 9.04 -1.13 -2.95
CA GLU A 31 9.96 -1.81 -2.03
C GLU A 31 11.39 -1.85 -2.60
N VAL A 32 11.56 -2.23 -3.87
CA VAL A 32 12.86 -2.23 -4.54
C VAL A 32 13.49 -0.83 -4.53
N PHE A 33 12.74 0.20 -4.91
CA PHE A 33 13.28 1.57 -4.92
C PHE A 33 13.61 2.11 -3.53
N LEU A 34 12.86 1.74 -2.49
CA LEU A 34 13.20 2.09 -1.12
C LEU A 34 14.49 1.40 -0.65
N LYS A 35 14.68 0.12 -1.01
CA LYS A 35 15.93 -0.60 -0.72
C LYS A 35 17.12 0.10 -1.39
N ASP A 36 16.99 0.46 -2.66
CA ASP A 36 18.05 1.13 -3.40
C ASP A 36 18.33 2.55 -2.87
N PHE A 37 17.29 3.28 -2.46
CA PHE A 37 17.44 4.56 -1.77
C PHE A 37 18.19 4.42 -0.45
N LEU A 38 17.81 3.48 0.40
CA LEU A 38 18.49 3.25 1.68
C LEU A 38 19.96 2.84 1.47
N ARG A 39 20.24 1.98 0.47
CA ARG A 39 21.60 1.60 0.09
C ARG A 39 22.44 2.79 -0.38
N SER A 40 21.86 3.70 -1.17
CA SER A 40 22.56 4.91 -1.62
C SER A 40 22.87 5.87 -0.46
N LYS A 41 22.15 5.75 0.67
CA LYS A 41 22.44 6.41 1.95
C LYS A 41 23.30 5.58 2.90
N SER A 42 23.96 4.53 2.40
CA SER A 42 24.87 3.65 3.15
C SER A 42 24.22 2.82 4.27
N PHE A 43 22.89 2.63 4.23
CA PHE A 43 22.23 1.67 5.13
C PHE A 43 22.42 0.24 4.61
N GLN A 44 22.66 -0.69 5.53
CA GLN A 44 22.58 -2.12 5.21
C GLN A 44 21.11 -2.50 5.05
N VAL A 45 20.77 -3.14 3.94
CA VAL A 45 19.41 -3.54 3.59
C VAL A 45 19.44 -4.98 3.10
N SER A 46 18.66 -5.85 3.74
CA SER A 46 18.53 -7.26 3.35
C SER A 46 17.43 -7.42 2.30
N GLU A 47 17.56 -8.45 1.46
CA GLU A 47 16.51 -8.78 0.49
C GLU A 47 15.21 -9.24 1.15
N MET A 48 15.28 -9.79 2.36
CA MET A 48 14.12 -10.27 3.11
C MET A 48 13.43 -9.19 3.95
N GLU A 49 13.85 -7.93 3.84
CA GLU A 49 13.19 -6.85 4.58
C GLU A 49 11.80 -6.56 4.04
N THR A 50 10.85 -6.55 4.96
CA THR A 50 9.45 -6.19 4.71
C THR A 50 9.31 -4.69 4.50
N PHE A 51 8.23 -4.27 3.82
CA PHE A 51 7.90 -2.85 3.65
C PHE A 51 7.92 -2.04 4.96
N GLY A 52 7.37 -2.60 6.05
CA GLY A 52 7.36 -1.94 7.35
C GLY A 52 8.77 -1.76 7.95
N GLN A 53 9.68 -2.72 7.74
CA GLN A 53 11.07 -2.58 8.17
C GLN A 53 11.81 -1.51 7.37
N LEU A 54 11.54 -1.41 6.06
CA LEU A 54 12.09 -0.34 5.22
C LEU A 54 11.60 1.04 5.68
N ILE A 55 10.31 1.19 5.98
CA ILE A 55 9.75 2.45 6.52
C ILE A 55 10.42 2.80 7.86
N GLY A 56 10.56 1.83 8.78
CA GLY A 56 11.23 2.07 10.05
C GLY A 56 12.69 2.55 9.90
N LYS A 57 13.40 2.08 8.86
CA LYS A 57 14.75 2.59 8.53
C LYS A 57 14.72 4.00 7.98
N LEU A 58 13.76 4.34 7.12
CA LEU A 58 13.59 5.70 6.62
C LEU A 58 13.31 6.69 7.75
N GLU A 59 12.45 6.30 8.70
CA GLU A 59 12.12 7.09 9.89
C GLU A 59 13.34 7.25 10.81
N GLY A 60 14.02 6.15 11.14
CA GLY A 60 15.21 6.17 11.99
C GLY A 60 16.37 6.98 11.38
N GLY A 61 16.50 6.94 10.04
CA GLY A 61 17.44 7.76 9.28
C GLY A 61 17.01 9.22 9.05
N ARG A 62 15.80 9.60 9.49
CA ARG A 62 15.19 10.93 9.26
C ARG A 62 15.10 11.32 7.78
N PHE A 63 14.93 10.31 6.91
CA PHE A 63 14.77 10.49 5.47
C PHE A 63 13.33 10.77 5.05
N LEU A 64 12.39 10.88 5.99
CA LEU A 64 11.02 11.30 5.72
C LEU A 64 10.79 12.71 6.27
N SER A 65 10.05 13.55 5.55
CA SER A 65 9.43 14.71 6.21
C SER A 65 8.24 14.25 7.05
N GLU A 66 7.60 15.18 7.76
CA GLU A 66 6.40 14.89 8.53
C GLU A 66 5.25 14.38 7.65
N SER A 67 5.07 14.98 6.45
CA SER A 67 4.07 14.49 5.49
C SER A 67 4.47 13.10 4.99
N GLY A 68 5.75 12.89 4.68
CA GLY A 68 6.28 11.59 4.28
C GLY A 68 6.01 10.49 5.30
N GLN A 69 6.19 10.75 6.59
CA GLN A 69 5.85 9.79 7.65
C GLN A 69 4.38 9.39 7.59
N ILE A 70 3.47 10.37 7.51
CA ILE A 70 2.02 10.11 7.44
C ILE A 70 1.70 9.26 6.20
N HIS A 71 2.25 9.63 5.05
CA HIS A 71 1.98 8.95 3.79
C HIS A 71 2.52 7.51 3.75
N PHE A 72 3.74 7.26 4.23
CA PHE A 72 4.31 5.92 4.27
C PHE A 72 3.60 5.02 5.29
N GLN A 73 3.16 5.57 6.43
CA GLN A 73 2.35 4.81 7.39
C GLN A 73 0.97 4.46 6.81
N GLN A 74 0.35 5.38 6.07
CA GLN A 74 -0.89 5.09 5.36
C GLN A 74 -0.69 4.01 4.29
N LEU A 75 0.38 4.08 3.50
CA LEU A 75 0.74 3.04 2.53
C LEU A 75 0.95 1.67 3.18
N LEU A 76 1.64 1.63 4.32
CA LEU A 76 1.84 0.40 5.08
C LEU A 76 0.51 -0.21 5.52
N ARG A 77 -0.43 0.62 5.99
CA ARG A 77 -1.78 0.19 6.34
C ARG A 77 -2.54 -0.34 5.12
N VAL A 78 -2.49 0.35 3.98
CA VAL A 78 -3.10 -0.09 2.71
C VAL A 78 -2.56 -1.44 2.29
N ARG A 79 -1.23 -1.56 2.20
CA ARG A 79 -0.56 -2.80 1.82
C ARG A 79 -0.94 -3.95 2.74
N ASN A 80 -0.86 -3.76 4.05
CA ASN A 80 -1.18 -4.81 5.01
C ASN A 80 -2.66 -5.18 4.99
N TYR A 81 -3.55 -4.22 4.78
CA TYR A 81 -4.97 -4.52 4.64
C TYR A 81 -5.23 -5.43 3.44
N LEU A 82 -4.78 -4.99 2.25
CA LEU A 82 -5.04 -5.69 0.99
C LEU A 82 -4.35 -7.06 0.91
N THR A 83 -3.21 -7.24 1.55
CA THR A 83 -2.45 -8.50 1.49
C THR A 83 -2.82 -9.51 2.58
N HIS A 84 -3.05 -9.06 3.81
CA HIS A 84 -3.18 -9.97 4.96
C HIS A 84 -4.57 -9.96 5.60
N ASN A 85 -5.33 -8.88 5.44
CA ASN A 85 -6.54 -8.63 6.22
C ASN A 85 -7.80 -8.53 5.37
N PHE A 86 -7.69 -8.53 4.05
CA PHE A 86 -8.84 -8.25 3.17
C PHE A 86 -9.96 -9.26 3.38
N TYR A 87 -9.67 -10.57 3.25
CA TYR A 87 -10.64 -11.63 3.49
C TYR A 87 -11.10 -11.69 4.95
N ALA A 88 -10.18 -11.53 5.90
CA ALA A 88 -10.50 -11.51 7.32
C ALA A 88 -11.50 -10.40 7.69
N GLY A 89 -11.53 -9.30 6.92
CA GLY A 89 -12.49 -8.21 7.08
C GLY A 89 -13.91 -8.69 6.83
N PHE A 90 -14.11 -9.50 5.78
CA PHE A 90 -15.39 -10.13 5.47
C PHE A 90 -15.76 -11.27 6.43
N CYS A 91 -14.78 -11.92 7.05
CA CYS A 91 -15.02 -12.91 8.10
C CYS A 91 -15.40 -12.28 9.46
N GLY A 92 -15.43 -10.95 9.58
CA GLY A 92 -15.68 -10.27 10.86
C GLY A 92 -14.56 -10.46 11.90
N GLN A 93 -13.35 -10.83 11.45
CA GLN A 93 -12.20 -11.12 12.33
C GLN A 93 -11.27 -9.92 12.55
N LEU A 94 -11.62 -8.77 11.98
CA LEU A 94 -10.85 -7.54 12.12
C LEU A 94 -11.61 -6.48 12.91
N ASP A 95 -10.87 -5.81 13.81
CA ASP A 95 -11.29 -4.55 14.40
C ASP A 95 -11.63 -3.55 13.28
N ASN A 96 -12.79 -2.88 13.40
CA ASN A 96 -13.25 -1.88 12.46
C ASN A 96 -12.21 -0.78 12.19
N LYS A 97 -11.36 -0.45 13.17
CA LYS A 97 -10.26 0.52 12.98
C LYS A 97 -9.17 0.06 12.00
N LYS A 98 -9.09 -1.24 11.72
CA LYS A 98 -8.13 -1.85 10.79
C LYS A 98 -8.71 -2.06 9.40
N LYS A 99 -10.02 -1.89 9.23
CA LYS A 99 -10.67 -1.94 7.92
C LYS A 99 -10.31 -0.69 7.11
N LEU A 100 -10.18 -0.86 5.79
CA LEU A 100 -10.14 0.26 4.83
C LEU A 100 -11.45 0.39 4.06
N LEU A 101 -12.20 -0.70 4.00
CA LEU A 101 -13.46 -0.83 3.30
C LEU A 101 -14.47 -1.37 4.30
N GLU A 102 -15.63 -0.73 4.35
CA GLU A 102 -16.74 -1.22 5.17
C GLU A 102 -17.20 -2.56 4.61
N SER A 103 -17.49 -3.50 5.51
CA SER A 103 -17.90 -4.87 5.16
C SER A 103 -19.32 -5.20 5.65
N ASP A 104 -19.99 -4.21 6.22
CA ASP A 104 -21.27 -4.36 6.90
C ASP A 104 -22.36 -3.77 5.99
N ASP A 105 -23.55 -4.38 5.98
CA ASP A 105 -24.71 -3.95 5.18
C ASP A 105 -24.47 -3.82 3.65
N LEU A 106 -23.59 -4.66 3.10
CA LEU A 106 -23.17 -4.62 1.69
C LEU A 106 -24.31 -4.84 0.69
N SER A 107 -24.27 -4.11 -0.41
CA SER A 107 -25.16 -4.19 -1.58
C SER A 107 -24.36 -4.40 -2.86
N ASP A 108 -25.02 -4.73 -3.97
CA ASP A 108 -24.31 -4.89 -5.27
C ASP A 108 -23.63 -3.59 -5.74
N MET A 109 -24.18 -2.43 -5.38
CA MET A 109 -23.61 -1.12 -5.75
C MET A 109 -22.27 -0.84 -5.04
N ASP A 110 -22.00 -1.52 -3.93
CA ASP A 110 -20.76 -1.33 -3.19
C ASP A 110 -19.56 -1.94 -3.91
N ALA A 111 -19.76 -2.84 -4.89
CA ALA A 111 -18.67 -3.37 -5.69
C ALA A 111 -17.94 -2.26 -6.47
N GLU A 112 -18.70 -1.34 -7.07
CA GLU A 112 -18.14 -0.18 -7.79
C GLU A 112 -17.37 0.76 -6.84
N VAL A 113 -17.82 0.89 -5.59
CA VAL A 113 -17.13 1.68 -4.56
C VAL A 113 -15.78 1.05 -4.21
N PHE A 114 -15.73 -0.28 -4.08
CA PHE A 114 -14.49 -1.02 -3.82
C PHE A 114 -13.50 -0.88 -4.99
N GLU A 115 -13.97 -1.04 -6.22
CA GLU A 115 -13.17 -0.87 -7.42
C GLU A 115 -12.62 0.55 -7.55
N SER A 116 -13.47 1.57 -7.34
CA SER A 116 -13.07 2.98 -7.36
C SER A 116 -12.00 3.30 -6.31
N LYS A 117 -12.14 2.77 -5.09
CA LYS A 117 -11.14 2.93 -4.03
C LYS A 117 -9.82 2.25 -4.40
N LEU A 118 -9.84 1.03 -4.94
CA LEU A 118 -8.61 0.38 -5.41
C LEU A 118 -7.93 1.17 -6.54
N LYS A 119 -8.72 1.75 -7.45
CA LYS A 119 -8.18 2.63 -8.49
C LYS A 119 -7.45 3.83 -7.90
N GLN A 120 -8.06 4.49 -6.91
CA GLN A 120 -7.41 5.60 -6.22
C GLN A 120 -6.10 5.16 -5.54
N GLU A 121 -6.07 3.98 -4.91
CA GLU A 121 -4.86 3.47 -4.28
C GLU A 121 -3.76 3.09 -5.28
N GLU A 122 -4.11 2.59 -6.47
CA GLU A 122 -3.14 2.39 -7.56
C GLU A 122 -2.49 3.71 -7.98
N GLU A 123 -3.29 4.75 -8.22
CA GLU A 123 -2.80 6.09 -8.59
C GLU A 123 -1.89 6.68 -7.50
N ASN A 124 -2.26 6.48 -6.23
CA ASN A 124 -1.44 6.88 -5.09
C ASN A 124 -0.08 6.17 -5.11
N ILE A 125 -0.06 4.84 -5.27
CA ILE A 125 1.17 4.04 -5.27
C ILE A 125 2.10 4.45 -6.41
N GLU A 126 1.57 4.63 -7.63
CA GLU A 126 2.39 5.12 -8.75
C GLU A 126 2.98 6.51 -8.49
N SER A 127 2.23 7.39 -7.82
CA SER A 127 2.73 8.71 -7.43
C SER A 127 3.90 8.60 -6.43
N TYR A 128 3.82 7.69 -5.45
CA TYR A 128 4.91 7.44 -4.52
C TYR A 128 6.12 6.80 -5.17
N ILE A 129 5.91 5.87 -6.11
CA ILE A 129 6.99 5.27 -6.90
C ILE A 129 7.75 6.36 -7.66
N VAL A 130 7.03 7.30 -8.30
CA VAL A 130 7.65 8.43 -9.00
C VAL A 130 8.43 9.32 -8.03
N ALA A 131 7.86 9.63 -6.85
CA ALA A 131 8.52 10.48 -5.86
C ALA A 131 9.82 9.85 -5.33
N VAL A 132 9.79 8.57 -4.93
CA VAL A 132 10.98 7.85 -4.46
C VAL A 132 12.03 7.73 -5.57
N LYS A 133 11.59 7.41 -6.78
CA LYS A 133 12.48 7.34 -7.94
C LYS A 133 13.17 8.68 -8.20
N ARG A 134 12.46 9.79 -8.13
CA ARG A 134 13.06 11.13 -8.26
C ARG A 134 14.11 11.38 -7.19
N ALA A 135 13.80 11.14 -5.92
CA ALA A 135 14.76 11.33 -4.83
C ALA A 135 15.99 10.42 -4.91
N LEU A 136 15.88 9.25 -5.54
CA LEU A 136 17.00 8.35 -5.80
C LEU A 136 17.95 8.88 -6.88
N PHE A 137 17.41 9.53 -7.92
CA PHE A 137 18.16 9.92 -9.12
C PHE A 137 18.41 11.43 -9.25
N ASP A 138 17.89 12.24 -8.32
CA ASP A 138 18.12 13.68 -8.24
C ASP A 138 18.90 14.03 -6.94
N PRO A 139 20.21 14.35 -7.06
CA PRO A 139 21.06 14.66 -5.91
C PRO A 139 20.57 15.87 -5.09
N GLU A 140 19.91 16.86 -5.71
CA GLU A 140 19.46 18.08 -5.04
C GLU A 140 18.18 17.87 -4.21
N ASN A 141 17.34 16.89 -4.57
CA ASN A 141 16.11 16.51 -3.83
C ASN A 141 16.34 15.38 -2.81
N SER A 142 17.58 14.96 -2.59
CA SER A 142 17.90 13.68 -1.92
C SER A 142 17.85 13.70 -0.39
N LEU A 143 17.39 14.80 0.23
CA LEU A 143 17.44 14.96 1.70
C LEU A 143 16.28 14.24 2.41
N LYS A 144 15.05 14.35 1.89
CA LYS A 144 13.86 13.70 2.47
C LYS A 144 12.85 13.29 1.41
N LEU A 145 12.30 12.10 1.54
CA LEU A 145 11.18 11.59 0.78
C LEU A 145 9.89 12.20 1.32
N LEU A 146 9.17 12.84 0.41
CA LEU A 146 7.93 13.61 0.63
C LEU A 146 8.12 14.67 1.71
#